data_AF-A0A0F9F5F0-F1
#
_entry.id   AF-A0A0F9F5F0-F1
#
_cell.length_a   1.000
_cell.length_b   1.000
_cell.length_c   1.000
_cell.angle_alpha   90.00
_cell.angle_beta   90.00
_cell.angle_gamma   90.00
#
_symmetry.space_group_name_H-M   'P 1'
#
loop_
_entity.id
_entity.type
_entity.pdbx_description
1 polymer ?
#
loop_
_entity_poly.entity_id
_entity_poly.type
_entity_poly.pdbx_seq_one_letter_code
_entity_poly.pdbx_strand_id
1 'polypeptide(L)'
;MGDPLRAFYTLAVLNPQEEDVLALRASHVDWDTLVNISFELNSSYIFYTNIKRFGLEACFSSTNIKRLQAKKESAILNNLTQINLFYEITGLLQAEGIKFIPLKGISLTTDTYPDIRMRVGSDLDIFIHPANIDKCVEALKKSSYKFEPFIPSSTRGVTSAHGQACMVRSQDDIYIDIHYRLFTWYEEKYIFKIDSAKFYENTVNKLWKGYDLAYMKKEDEFYYLLMCIFRNRLGAFRHYLDADAILKIHGENFDWTLVKSYLWKSPLKQYWETILKFMRERLKTPIPDEYDWERDIRRGNVDWVDFNKESQGKFFEELWACDSLEEGGVTTNGDGQFFLADGKKKIGHFIFNRSNCERRLFPTPPTG
;
A
#
# COMPACT_ATOMS: atom_id res chain seq x y z
N MET A 1 13.45 -27.23 7.20
CA MET A 1 12.65 -26.81 6.02
C MET A 1 13.11 -25.41 5.64
N GLY A 2 13.25 -25.11 4.34
CA GLY A 2 13.47 -23.73 3.92
C GLY A 2 12.23 -22.90 4.25
N ASP A 3 12.42 -21.65 4.67
CA ASP A 3 11.33 -20.71 4.91
C ASP A 3 10.70 -20.30 3.56
N PRO A 4 9.47 -20.75 3.22
CA PRO A 4 8.84 -20.43 1.95
C PRO A 4 8.64 -18.91 1.79
N LEU A 5 8.43 -18.16 2.87
CA LEU A 5 8.31 -16.71 2.79
C LEU A 5 9.63 -16.05 2.40
N ARG A 6 10.77 -16.57 2.87
CA ARG A 6 12.08 -16.09 2.42
C ARG A 6 12.27 -16.28 0.91
N ALA A 7 11.95 -17.47 0.40
CA ALA A 7 12.06 -17.75 -1.03
C ALA A 7 11.11 -16.87 -1.86
N PHE A 8 9.90 -16.63 -1.36
CA PHE A 8 8.96 -15.68 -1.95
C PHE A 8 9.53 -14.26 -2.01
N TYR A 9 9.99 -13.69 -0.88
CA TYR A 9 10.51 -12.32 -0.85
C TYR A 9 11.73 -12.14 -1.75
N THR A 10 12.59 -13.16 -1.86
CA THR A 10 13.72 -13.14 -2.80
C THR A 10 13.26 -13.06 -4.26
N LEU A 11 12.18 -13.73 -4.64
CA LEU A 11 11.72 -13.76 -6.03
C LEU A 11 10.66 -12.70 -6.36
N ALA A 12 9.97 -12.13 -5.38
CA ALA A 12 8.87 -11.19 -5.58
C ALA A 12 9.29 -9.71 -5.67
N VAL A 13 10.58 -9.40 -5.58
CA VAL A 13 11.11 -8.03 -5.59
C VAL A 13 11.77 -7.66 -6.93
N LEU A 14 11.87 -6.36 -7.20
CA LEU A 14 12.65 -5.89 -8.34
C LEU A 14 14.14 -6.12 -8.08
N ASN A 15 14.85 -6.59 -9.11
CA ASN A 15 16.30 -6.79 -9.11
C ASN A 15 16.83 -7.49 -7.84
N PRO A 16 16.39 -8.73 -7.56
CA PRO A 16 16.92 -9.46 -6.42
C PRO A 16 18.40 -9.76 -6.59
N GLN A 17 19.10 -9.91 -5.47
CA GLN A 17 20.52 -10.28 -5.47
C GLN A 17 20.67 -11.70 -6.01
N GLU A 18 21.57 -11.88 -6.98
CA GLU A 18 21.76 -13.16 -7.68
C GLU A 18 22.14 -14.28 -6.72
N GLU A 19 23.02 -14.00 -5.75
CA GLU A 19 23.46 -14.96 -4.73
C GLU A 19 22.29 -15.53 -3.91
N ASP A 20 21.36 -14.65 -3.48
CA ASP A 20 20.17 -15.05 -2.72
C ASP A 20 19.26 -15.95 -3.55
N VAL A 21 19.10 -15.66 -4.84
CA VAL A 21 18.27 -16.46 -5.76
C VAL A 21 18.91 -17.82 -6.03
N LEU A 22 20.22 -17.86 -6.27
CA LEU A 22 20.95 -19.11 -6.53
C LEU A 22 20.97 -20.01 -5.30
N ALA A 23 21.03 -19.45 -4.09
CA ALA A 23 20.93 -20.19 -2.85
C ALA A 23 19.60 -20.97 -2.73
N LEU A 24 18.52 -20.50 -3.37
CA LEU A 24 17.23 -21.21 -3.37
C LEU A 24 17.32 -22.59 -4.04
N ARG A 25 18.20 -22.76 -5.04
CA ARG A 25 18.38 -24.05 -5.76
C ARG A 25 18.88 -25.17 -4.85
N ALA A 26 19.63 -24.83 -3.82
CA ALA A 26 20.17 -25.77 -2.84
C ALA A 26 19.21 -26.03 -1.66
N SER A 27 18.07 -25.35 -1.63
CA SER A 27 17.11 -25.42 -0.52
C SER A 27 15.86 -26.23 -0.88
N HIS A 28 15.24 -26.83 0.13
CA HIS A 28 13.97 -27.53 -0.03
C HIS A 28 12.84 -26.48 -0.03
N VAL A 29 12.51 -25.97 -1.22
CA VAL A 29 11.46 -24.98 -1.46
C VAL A 29 10.22 -25.67 -2.01
N ASP A 30 9.06 -25.36 -1.43
CA ASP A 30 7.77 -25.72 -2.02
C ASP A 30 7.37 -24.70 -3.08
N TRP A 31 7.80 -24.95 -4.31
CA TRP A 31 7.60 -24.07 -5.46
C TRP A 31 6.13 -23.86 -5.83
N ASP A 32 5.27 -24.86 -5.60
CA ASP A 32 3.85 -24.77 -5.93
C ASP A 32 3.12 -23.83 -4.97
N THR A 33 3.46 -23.89 -3.68
CA THR A 33 2.98 -22.94 -2.67
C THR A 33 3.42 -21.51 -3.00
N LEU A 34 4.69 -21.29 -3.40
CA LEU A 34 5.16 -19.95 -3.75
C LEU A 34 4.40 -19.31 -4.90
N VAL A 35 4.00 -20.12 -5.90
CA VAL A 35 3.21 -19.63 -7.02
C VAL A 35 1.87 -19.10 -6.51
N ASN A 36 1.18 -19.83 -5.64
CA ASN A 36 -0.09 -19.38 -5.06
C ASN A 36 0.07 -18.11 -4.22
N ILE A 37 1.10 -18.04 -3.37
CA ILE A 37 1.43 -16.82 -2.61
C ILE A 37 1.66 -15.62 -3.54
N SER A 38 2.35 -15.82 -4.67
CA SER A 38 2.58 -14.75 -5.65
C SER A 38 1.30 -14.22 -6.31
N PHE A 39 0.27 -15.07 -6.44
CA PHE A 39 -1.03 -14.65 -6.93
C PHE A 39 -1.79 -13.85 -5.88
N GLU A 40 -1.85 -14.36 -4.65
CA GLU A 40 -2.56 -13.73 -3.52
C GLU A 40 -1.97 -12.36 -3.18
N LEU A 41 -0.65 -12.25 -3.18
CA LEU A 41 0.08 -11.01 -2.88
C LEU A 41 0.27 -10.08 -4.09
N ASN A 42 -0.35 -10.41 -5.24
CA ASN A 42 -0.30 -9.62 -6.47
C ASN A 42 1.12 -9.31 -7.00
N SER A 43 2.07 -10.22 -6.79
CA SER A 43 3.47 -10.09 -7.23
C SER A 43 3.86 -11.07 -8.34
N SER A 44 2.92 -11.91 -8.78
CA SER A 44 3.10 -12.99 -9.77
C SER A 44 3.92 -12.62 -11.02
N TYR A 45 3.82 -11.40 -11.55
CA TYR A 45 4.62 -11.02 -12.72
C TYR A 45 6.10 -10.79 -12.39
N ILE A 46 6.40 -10.04 -11.32
CA ILE A 46 7.78 -9.84 -10.86
C ILE A 46 8.40 -11.20 -10.51
N PHE A 47 7.63 -12.02 -9.79
CA PHE A 47 7.98 -13.39 -9.45
C PHE A 47 8.34 -14.22 -10.70
N TYR A 48 7.47 -14.22 -11.72
CA TYR A 48 7.72 -14.93 -12.97
C TYR A 48 8.93 -14.38 -13.75
N THR A 49 9.11 -13.06 -13.81
CA THR A 49 10.26 -12.44 -14.48
C THR A 49 11.57 -12.89 -13.83
N ASN A 50 11.62 -12.97 -12.49
CA ASN A 50 12.80 -13.45 -11.78
C ASN A 50 13.02 -14.95 -12.00
N ILE A 51 11.97 -15.79 -12.01
CA ILE A 51 12.08 -17.21 -12.37
C ILE A 51 12.79 -17.37 -13.72
N LYS A 52 12.35 -16.62 -14.74
CA LYS A 52 12.95 -16.68 -16.08
C LYS A 52 14.37 -16.14 -16.12
N ARG A 53 14.61 -15.01 -15.47
CA ARG A 53 15.92 -14.34 -15.44
C ARG A 53 17.00 -15.28 -14.89
N PHE A 54 16.69 -16.03 -13.84
CA PHE A 54 17.65 -16.90 -13.16
C PHE A 54 17.52 -18.38 -13.55
N GLY A 55 16.77 -18.71 -14.61
CA GLY A 55 16.67 -20.07 -15.14
C GLY A 55 16.08 -21.08 -14.15
N LEU A 56 15.06 -20.69 -13.38
CA LEU A 56 14.42 -21.52 -12.37
C LEU A 56 13.18 -22.26 -12.89
N GLU A 57 12.84 -22.16 -14.18
CA GLU A 57 11.61 -22.74 -14.73
C GLU A 57 11.47 -24.25 -14.48
N ALA A 58 12.60 -24.98 -14.49
CA ALA A 58 12.63 -26.42 -14.25
C ALA A 58 12.22 -26.81 -12.81
N CYS A 59 12.21 -25.85 -11.87
CA CYS A 59 11.77 -26.06 -10.50
C CYS A 59 10.23 -26.06 -10.36
N PHE A 60 9.50 -25.64 -11.40
CA PHE A 60 8.04 -25.50 -11.35
C PHE A 60 7.37 -26.53 -12.26
N SER A 61 6.16 -26.94 -11.87
CA SER A 61 5.31 -27.74 -12.76
C SER A 61 4.96 -26.96 -14.03
N SER A 62 4.78 -27.67 -15.15
CA SER A 62 4.34 -27.06 -16.42
C SER A 62 3.02 -26.30 -16.29
N THR A 63 2.15 -26.76 -15.38
CA THR A 63 0.88 -26.10 -15.06
C THR A 63 1.11 -24.74 -14.42
N ASN A 64 2.02 -24.64 -13.45
CA ASN A 64 2.32 -23.37 -12.79
C ASN A 64 3.02 -22.37 -13.70
N ILE A 65 3.92 -22.82 -14.57
CA ILE A 65 4.50 -21.96 -15.60
C ILE A 65 3.42 -21.39 -16.53
N LYS A 66 2.46 -22.21 -16.97
CA LYS A 66 1.33 -21.74 -17.80
C LYS A 66 0.43 -20.75 -17.06
N ARG A 67 0.16 -20.96 -15.76
CA ARG A 67 -0.62 -20.02 -14.92
C ARG A 67 0.07 -18.65 -14.84
N LEU A 68 1.38 -18.63 -14.57
CA LEU A 68 2.16 -17.39 -14.51
C LEU A 68 2.19 -16.65 -15.86
N GLN A 69 2.28 -17.40 -16.98
CA GLN A 69 2.20 -16.85 -18.33
C GLN A 69 0.82 -16.21 -18.62
N ALA A 70 -0.27 -16.91 -18.31
CA ALA A 70 -1.62 -16.37 -18.50
C ALA A 70 -1.83 -15.09 -17.68
N LYS A 71 -1.31 -15.03 -16.45
CA LYS A 71 -1.39 -13.83 -15.61
C LYS A 71 -0.61 -12.66 -16.18
N LYS A 72 0.57 -12.92 -16.75
CA LYS A 72 1.34 -11.91 -17.49
C LYS A 72 0.53 -11.31 -18.64
N GLU A 73 -0.14 -12.13 -19.43
CA GLU A 73 -0.94 -11.66 -20.58
C GLU A 73 -2.13 -10.81 -20.11
N SER A 74 -2.84 -11.27 -19.08
CA SER A 74 -3.92 -10.51 -18.44
C SER A 74 -3.45 -9.16 -17.90
N ALA A 75 -2.25 -9.11 -17.29
CA ALA A 75 -1.67 -7.87 -16.78
C ALA A 75 -1.41 -6.83 -17.88
N ILE A 76 -0.95 -7.25 -19.07
CA ILE A 76 -0.78 -6.36 -20.22
C ILE A 76 -2.11 -5.74 -20.61
N LEU A 77 -3.13 -6.57 -20.84
CA LEU A 77 -4.43 -6.11 -21.29
C LEU A 77 -5.04 -5.13 -20.28
N ASN A 78 -5.02 -5.48 -18.99
CA ASN A 78 -5.50 -4.60 -17.93
C ASN A 78 -4.79 -3.24 -17.96
N ASN A 79 -3.46 -3.24 -17.98
CA ASN A 79 -2.71 -2.00 -17.85
C ASN A 79 -2.76 -1.14 -19.11
N LEU A 80 -2.86 -1.73 -20.30
CA LEU A 80 -3.13 -0.98 -21.52
C LEU A 80 -4.50 -0.31 -21.47
N THR A 81 -5.53 -1.01 -20.99
CA THR A 81 -6.86 -0.43 -20.78
C THR A 81 -6.80 0.74 -19.79
N GLN A 82 -6.16 0.55 -18.64
CA GLN A 82 -6.00 1.59 -17.61
C GLN A 82 -5.20 2.79 -18.12
N ILE A 83 -4.12 2.57 -18.88
CA ILE A 83 -3.32 3.66 -19.49
C ILE A 83 -4.13 4.43 -20.53
N ASN A 84 -4.92 3.74 -21.35
CA ASN A 84 -5.77 4.41 -22.35
C ASN A 84 -6.88 5.23 -21.67
N LEU A 85 -7.50 4.68 -20.63
CA LEU A 85 -8.47 5.39 -19.82
C LEU A 85 -7.85 6.62 -19.15
N PHE A 86 -6.65 6.45 -18.58
CA PHE A 86 -5.91 7.55 -17.98
C PHE A 86 -5.59 8.66 -18.99
N TYR A 87 -5.27 8.31 -20.23
CA TYR A 87 -5.07 9.28 -21.32
C TYR A 87 -6.33 10.08 -21.63
N GLU A 88 -7.48 9.41 -21.72
CA GLU A 88 -8.78 10.05 -21.91
C GLU A 88 -9.11 11.01 -20.78
N ILE A 89 -9.02 10.56 -19.53
CA ILE A 89 -9.29 11.38 -18.33
C ILE A 89 -8.33 12.56 -18.26
N THR A 90 -7.05 12.37 -18.59
CA THR A 90 -6.07 13.45 -18.63
C THR A 90 -6.52 14.54 -19.59
N GLY A 91 -6.91 14.18 -20.82
CA GLY A 91 -7.42 15.15 -21.80
C GLY A 91 -8.68 15.88 -21.32
N LEU A 92 -9.63 15.16 -20.73
CA LEU A 92 -10.87 15.72 -20.20
C LEU A 92 -10.60 16.74 -19.07
N LEU A 93 -9.77 16.36 -18.08
CA LEU A 93 -9.48 17.22 -16.94
C LEU A 93 -8.62 18.43 -17.34
N GLN A 94 -7.67 18.27 -18.27
CA GLN A 94 -6.87 19.38 -18.76
C GLN A 94 -7.68 20.38 -19.61
N ALA A 95 -8.62 19.91 -20.43
CA ALA A 95 -9.53 20.79 -21.16
C ALA A 95 -10.39 21.66 -20.21
N GLU A 96 -10.66 21.14 -19.02
CA GLU A 96 -11.35 21.85 -17.94
C GLU A 96 -10.39 22.63 -17.02
N GLY A 97 -9.08 22.66 -17.30
CA GLY A 97 -8.09 23.35 -16.48
C GLY A 97 -7.95 22.78 -15.06
N ILE A 98 -8.28 21.51 -14.85
CA ILE A 98 -8.20 20.83 -13.56
C ILE A 98 -6.82 20.18 -13.43
N LYS A 99 -5.97 20.73 -12.54
CA LYS A 99 -4.76 20.04 -12.08
C LYS A 99 -5.17 18.82 -11.25
N PHE A 100 -4.64 17.66 -11.60
CA PHE A 100 -4.76 16.43 -10.84
C PHE A 100 -3.41 15.70 -10.78
N ILE A 101 -3.28 14.78 -9.83
CA ILE A 101 -2.09 13.98 -9.58
C ILE A 101 -2.49 12.50 -9.67
N PRO A 102 -1.91 11.68 -10.55
CA PRO A 102 -2.14 10.24 -10.52
C PRO A 102 -1.60 9.64 -9.23
N LEU A 103 -2.30 8.67 -8.67
CA LEU A 103 -1.85 7.96 -7.48
C LEU A 103 -1.60 6.48 -7.77
N LYS A 104 -0.83 5.85 -6.89
CA LYS A 104 -0.67 4.39 -6.77
C LYS A 104 -0.46 3.71 -8.13
N GLY A 105 -1.32 2.76 -8.49
CA GLY A 105 -1.11 1.86 -9.62
C GLY A 105 -0.79 2.59 -10.91
N ILE A 106 -1.59 3.57 -11.32
CA ILE A 106 -1.37 4.26 -12.60
C ILE A 106 -0.14 5.17 -12.57
N SER A 107 0.12 5.87 -11.45
CA SER A 107 1.35 6.65 -11.27
C SER A 107 2.58 5.76 -11.39
N LEU A 108 2.62 4.68 -10.62
CA LEU A 108 3.76 3.77 -10.54
C LEU A 108 3.98 3.01 -11.84
N THR A 109 2.92 2.55 -12.50
CA THR A 109 3.00 1.86 -13.81
C THR A 109 3.54 2.76 -14.91
N THR A 110 3.26 4.06 -14.86
CA THR A 110 3.69 5.01 -15.90
C THR A 110 5.02 5.70 -15.59
N ASP A 111 5.42 5.78 -14.33
CA ASP A 111 6.55 6.62 -13.89
C ASP A 111 7.62 5.90 -13.05
N THR A 112 7.38 4.67 -12.62
CA THR A 112 8.31 3.95 -11.71
C THR A 112 8.69 2.56 -12.21
N TYR A 113 7.71 1.71 -12.50
CA TYR A 113 8.00 0.35 -12.95
C TYR A 113 8.53 0.36 -14.39
N PRO A 114 9.65 -0.35 -14.67
CA PRO A 114 10.25 -0.37 -16.01
C PRO A 114 9.41 -1.14 -17.04
N ASP A 115 8.45 -1.95 -16.58
CA ASP A 115 7.58 -2.77 -17.39
C ASP A 115 6.16 -2.66 -16.85
N ILE A 116 5.22 -2.27 -17.73
CA ILE A 116 3.82 -2.06 -17.34
C ILE A 116 3.22 -3.30 -16.69
N ARG A 117 3.69 -4.50 -17.00
CA ARG A 117 3.16 -5.76 -16.44
C ARG A 117 3.44 -5.96 -14.95
N MET A 118 4.39 -5.21 -14.39
CA MET A 118 4.84 -5.38 -13.00
C MET A 118 3.87 -4.84 -11.97
N ARG A 119 3.02 -3.88 -12.35
CA ARG A 119 2.07 -3.28 -11.43
C ARG A 119 0.68 -3.22 -12.03
N VAL A 120 -0.15 -4.20 -11.68
CA VAL A 120 -1.56 -4.25 -12.09
C VAL A 120 -2.40 -3.46 -11.10
N GLY A 121 -3.23 -2.54 -11.60
CA GLY A 121 -4.23 -1.80 -10.81
C GLY A 121 -5.65 -2.25 -11.16
N SER A 122 -6.57 -2.16 -10.20
CA SER A 122 -8.01 -2.43 -10.39
C SER A 122 -8.80 -1.19 -10.78
N ASP A 123 -8.29 -0.03 -10.39
CA ASP A 123 -8.94 1.27 -10.36
C ASP A 123 -7.95 2.37 -10.76
N LEU A 124 -8.49 3.53 -11.17
CA LEU A 124 -7.73 4.76 -11.36
C LEU A 124 -7.91 5.67 -10.16
N ASP A 125 -6.89 5.74 -9.32
CA ASP A 125 -6.82 6.75 -8.28
C ASP A 125 -6.24 8.07 -8.82
N ILE A 126 -6.97 9.18 -8.66
CA ILE A 126 -6.48 10.53 -8.93
C ILE A 126 -6.68 11.44 -7.72
N PHE A 127 -5.78 12.40 -7.51
CA PHE A 127 -5.86 13.39 -6.45
C PHE A 127 -6.04 14.80 -7.03
N ILE A 128 -7.10 15.48 -6.61
CA ILE A 128 -7.46 16.84 -7.05
C ILE A 128 -7.58 17.78 -5.85
N HIS A 129 -7.53 19.08 -6.13
CA HIS A 129 -7.88 20.08 -5.12
C HIS A 129 -9.37 19.97 -4.76
N PRO A 130 -9.77 20.05 -3.47
CA PRO A 130 -11.17 19.99 -3.05
C PRO A 130 -12.11 20.94 -3.79
N ALA A 131 -11.64 22.15 -4.11
CA ALA A 131 -12.44 23.14 -4.84
C ALA A 131 -12.82 22.70 -6.27
N ASN A 132 -12.15 21.70 -6.83
CA ASN A 132 -12.40 21.21 -8.20
C ASN A 132 -13.30 19.98 -8.24
N ILE A 133 -13.79 19.49 -7.10
CA ILE A 133 -14.50 18.21 -7.06
C ILE A 133 -15.78 18.20 -7.89
N ASP A 134 -16.64 19.20 -7.73
CA ASP A 134 -17.89 19.28 -8.47
C ASP A 134 -17.60 19.42 -9.97
N LYS A 135 -16.61 20.23 -10.33
CA LYS A 135 -16.17 20.40 -11.72
C LYS A 135 -15.64 19.10 -12.33
N CYS A 136 -14.83 18.35 -11.59
CA CYS A 136 -14.30 17.05 -12.00
C CYS A 136 -15.40 16.02 -12.23
N VAL A 137 -16.33 15.92 -11.28
CA VAL A 137 -17.49 15.01 -11.37
C VAL A 137 -18.36 15.36 -12.58
N GLU A 138 -18.66 16.64 -12.80
CA GLU A 138 -19.47 17.05 -13.96
C GLU A 138 -18.76 16.83 -15.29
N ALA A 139 -17.44 17.03 -15.36
CA ALA A 139 -16.64 16.72 -16.54
C ALA A 139 -16.70 15.22 -16.87
N LEU A 140 -16.54 14.36 -15.87
CA LEU A 140 -16.62 12.91 -16.05
C LEU A 140 -18.05 12.45 -16.42
N LYS A 141 -19.10 13.02 -15.83
CA LYS A 141 -20.50 12.71 -16.22
C LYS A 141 -20.79 12.96 -17.70
N LYS A 142 -20.26 14.07 -18.25
CA LYS A 142 -20.40 14.38 -19.69
C LYS A 142 -19.74 13.32 -20.58
N SER A 143 -18.79 12.56 -20.05
CA SER A 143 -18.06 11.49 -20.74
C SER A 143 -18.60 10.09 -20.39
N SER A 144 -19.88 9.96 -20.05
CA SER A 144 -20.57 8.69 -19.73
C SER A 144 -20.15 7.99 -18.44
N TYR A 145 -19.37 8.63 -17.57
CA TYR A 145 -19.12 8.11 -16.23
C TYR A 145 -20.32 8.37 -15.34
N LYS A 146 -20.63 7.42 -14.47
CA LYS A 146 -21.73 7.49 -13.52
C LYS A 146 -21.15 7.50 -12.12
N PHE A 147 -21.82 8.22 -11.23
CA PHE A 147 -21.46 8.16 -9.81
C PHE A 147 -21.81 6.77 -9.29
N GLU A 148 -20.86 6.13 -8.61
CA GLU A 148 -21.12 4.89 -7.89
C GLU A 148 -21.20 5.20 -6.39
N PRO A 149 -22.40 5.21 -5.81
CA PRO A 149 -22.53 5.41 -4.39
C PRO A 149 -21.96 4.19 -3.66
N PHE A 150 -20.85 4.38 -2.97
CA PHE A 150 -20.46 3.52 -1.85
C PHE A 150 -21.53 3.73 -0.75
N ILE A 151 -22.58 2.90 -0.74
CA ILE A 151 -23.90 3.00 -0.05
C ILE A 151 -23.82 3.40 1.47
N PRO A 152 -24.85 4.02 2.13
CA PRO A 152 -26.13 4.59 1.66
C PRO A 152 -26.31 6.10 1.91
N SER A 153 -27.25 6.65 1.13
CA SER A 153 -27.96 7.92 1.27
C SER A 153 -28.14 8.46 2.70
N SER A 154 -27.31 9.43 3.10
CA SER A 154 -27.73 10.45 4.06
C SER A 154 -27.05 11.82 3.85
N THR A 155 -26.04 11.91 2.99
CA THR A 155 -25.49 13.20 2.56
C THR A 155 -25.66 13.36 1.04
N ARG A 156 -26.70 14.10 0.64
CA ARG A 156 -26.70 14.71 -0.69
C ARG A 156 -25.50 15.65 -0.74
N GLY A 157 -24.51 15.31 -1.55
CA GLY A 157 -23.32 16.13 -1.79
C GLY A 157 -22.03 15.41 -1.37
N VAL A 158 -21.40 14.72 -2.33
CA VAL A 158 -19.95 14.70 -2.65
C VAL A 158 -18.91 14.52 -1.51
N THR A 159 -19.33 14.32 -0.26
CA THR A 159 -18.45 14.33 0.92
C THR A 159 -18.50 13.01 1.65
N SER A 160 -17.79 12.00 1.13
CA SER A 160 -17.48 10.84 1.96
C SER A 160 -16.55 11.29 3.10
N ALA A 161 -16.76 10.76 4.32
CA ALA A 161 -15.86 11.00 5.45
C ALA A 161 -14.39 10.59 5.15
N HIS A 162 -14.20 9.82 4.08
CA HIS A 162 -12.92 9.31 3.59
C HIS A 162 -12.22 10.25 2.61
N GLY A 163 -12.83 11.38 2.21
CA GLY A 163 -12.16 12.36 1.35
C GLY A 163 -12.06 11.93 -0.12
N GLN A 164 -12.94 11.04 -0.57
CA GLN A 164 -12.97 10.54 -1.96
C GLN A 164 -14.38 10.48 -2.56
N ALA A 165 -14.47 10.52 -3.88
CA ALA A 165 -15.68 10.25 -4.67
C ALA A 165 -15.37 9.17 -5.71
N CYS A 166 -16.26 8.18 -5.86
CA CYS A 166 -16.06 7.07 -6.79
C CYS A 166 -16.97 7.25 -8.02
N MET A 167 -16.39 7.10 -9.20
CA MET A 167 -17.06 7.16 -10.49
C MET A 167 -16.79 5.87 -11.26
N VAL A 168 -17.80 5.32 -11.92
CA VAL A 168 -17.67 4.12 -12.76
C VAL A 168 -18.05 4.43 -14.19
N ARG A 169 -17.29 3.92 -15.15
CA ARG A 169 -17.67 3.99 -16.56
C ARG A 169 -18.60 2.84 -16.92
N SER A 170 -19.78 3.17 -17.45
CA SER A 170 -20.83 2.18 -17.69
C SER A 170 -20.53 1.12 -18.76
N GLN A 171 -19.51 1.34 -19.58
CA GLN A 171 -19.19 0.47 -20.73
C GLN A 171 -18.26 -0.69 -20.34
N ASP A 172 -17.39 -0.50 -19.36
CA ASP A 172 -16.31 -1.42 -19.03
C ASP A 172 -16.07 -1.60 -17.53
N ASP A 173 -16.99 -1.11 -16.70
CA ASP A 173 -16.97 -1.23 -15.23
C ASP A 173 -15.63 -0.80 -14.62
N ILE A 174 -14.96 0.19 -15.22
CA ILE A 174 -13.71 0.73 -14.69
C ILE A 174 -14.02 1.85 -13.70
N TYR A 175 -13.42 1.71 -12.52
CA TYR A 175 -13.56 2.60 -11.39
C TYR A 175 -12.50 3.72 -11.43
N ILE A 176 -12.95 4.93 -11.16
CA ILE A 176 -12.12 6.10 -10.90
C ILE A 176 -12.41 6.57 -9.48
N ASP A 177 -11.38 6.52 -8.64
CA ASP A 177 -11.40 7.08 -7.30
C ASP A 177 -10.81 8.50 -7.33
N ILE A 178 -11.70 9.49 -7.17
CA ILE A 178 -11.36 10.91 -7.09
C ILE A 178 -11.10 11.27 -5.64
N HIS A 179 -9.83 11.29 -5.27
CA HIS A 179 -9.36 11.77 -3.98
C HIS A 179 -9.34 13.29 -3.98
N TYR A 180 -9.91 13.90 -2.95
CA TYR A 180 -9.75 15.32 -2.62
C TYR A 180 -9.13 15.51 -1.23
N ARG A 181 -8.99 14.41 -0.47
CA ARG A 181 -8.04 14.28 0.64
C ARG A 181 -7.39 12.92 0.52
N LEU A 182 -6.10 12.84 0.81
CA LEU A 182 -5.40 11.56 0.93
C LEU A 182 -5.71 10.92 2.28
N PHE A 183 -6.02 11.72 3.30
CA PHE A 183 -6.37 11.21 4.62
C PHE A 183 -7.61 11.80 5.26
N THR A 184 -8.22 11.00 6.14
CA THR A 184 -9.31 11.46 6.99
C THR A 184 -8.79 12.58 7.88
N TRP A 185 -9.67 13.48 8.30
CA TRP A 185 -9.30 14.56 9.22
C TRP A 185 -8.62 14.04 10.49
N TYR A 186 -9.05 12.88 10.99
CA TYR A 186 -8.48 12.29 12.19
C TYR A 186 -7.05 11.81 11.94
N GLU A 187 -6.83 11.11 10.83
CA GLU A 187 -5.50 10.65 10.42
C GLU A 187 -4.54 11.83 10.21
N GLU A 188 -4.95 12.86 9.47
CA GLU A 188 -4.11 14.05 9.24
C GLU A 188 -3.71 14.72 10.54
N LYS A 189 -4.65 14.89 11.46
CA LYS A 189 -4.44 15.68 12.67
C LYS A 189 -3.72 14.91 13.77
N TYR A 190 -4.06 13.64 13.97
CA TYR A 190 -3.64 12.90 15.16
C TYR A 190 -2.68 11.75 14.85
N ILE A 191 -2.76 11.14 13.68
CA ILE A 191 -1.95 9.96 13.32
C ILE A 191 -0.74 10.37 12.50
N PHE A 192 -0.94 10.93 11.33
CA PHE A 192 0.14 11.24 10.41
C PHE A 192 0.73 12.63 10.63
N LYS A 193 -0.02 13.53 11.28
CA LYS A 193 0.37 14.93 11.54
C LYS A 193 0.87 15.64 10.27
N ILE A 194 0.16 15.43 9.16
CA ILE A 194 0.47 15.98 7.84
C ILE A 194 -0.82 16.23 7.07
N ASP A 195 -0.86 17.37 6.38
CA ASP A 195 -2.00 17.81 5.56
C ASP A 195 -1.89 17.25 4.12
N SER A 196 -2.97 16.70 3.59
CA SER A 196 -3.07 16.28 2.19
C SER A 196 -2.73 17.41 1.20
N ALA A 197 -3.06 18.66 1.53
CA ALA A 197 -2.78 19.82 0.68
C ALA A 197 -1.29 19.96 0.34
N LYS A 198 -0.41 19.57 1.28
CA LYS A 198 1.04 19.59 1.05
C LYS A 198 1.46 18.71 -0.13
N PHE A 199 0.86 17.53 -0.28
CA PHE A 199 1.14 16.64 -1.40
C PHE A 199 0.63 17.20 -2.72
N TYR A 200 -0.45 17.99 -2.68
CA TYR A 200 -1.00 18.65 -3.85
C TYR A 200 -0.15 19.81 -4.34
N GLU A 201 0.43 20.55 -3.41
CA GLU A 201 1.32 21.70 -3.68
C GLU A 201 2.72 21.24 -4.10
N ASN A 202 3.25 20.19 -3.46
CA ASN A 202 4.62 19.71 -3.67
C ASN A 202 4.72 18.67 -4.80
N THR A 203 4.39 19.09 -6.02
CA THR A 203 4.44 18.24 -7.21
C THR A 203 5.64 18.53 -8.10
N VAL A 204 6.00 17.56 -8.93
CA VAL A 204 6.86 17.75 -10.10
C VAL A 204 6.05 17.58 -11.36
N ASN A 205 6.28 18.44 -12.35
CA ASN A 205 5.63 18.36 -13.64
C ASN A 205 6.43 17.48 -14.59
N LYS A 206 5.74 16.62 -15.34
CA LYS A 206 6.33 15.70 -16.32
C LYS A 206 5.50 15.70 -17.58
N LEU A 207 6.18 15.68 -18.73
CA LEU A 207 5.53 15.50 -20.02
C LEU A 207 5.12 14.03 -20.17
N TRP A 208 3.83 13.76 -20.14
CA TRP A 208 3.27 12.43 -20.33
C TRP A 208 2.32 12.43 -21.53
N LYS A 209 2.67 11.69 -22.59
CA LYS A 209 1.86 11.59 -23.83
C LYS A 209 1.43 12.95 -24.43
N GLY A 210 2.27 13.97 -24.29
CA GLY A 210 1.99 15.34 -24.78
C GLY A 210 1.29 16.26 -23.78
N TYR A 211 0.90 15.74 -22.61
CA TYR A 211 0.32 16.52 -21.52
C TYR A 211 1.36 16.87 -20.46
N ASP A 212 1.37 18.12 -19.99
CA ASP A 212 2.14 18.48 -18.80
C ASP A 212 1.34 18.06 -17.55
N LEU A 213 1.79 17.02 -16.86
CA LEU A 213 1.05 16.41 -15.76
C LEU A 213 1.83 16.49 -14.45
N ALA A 214 1.12 16.80 -13.37
CA ALA A 214 1.68 16.85 -12.03
C ALA A 214 1.79 15.45 -11.43
N TYR A 215 2.96 15.10 -10.94
CA TYR A 215 3.24 13.87 -10.18
C TYR A 215 3.71 14.25 -8.77
N MET A 216 3.46 13.37 -7.79
CA MET A 216 4.11 13.50 -6.49
C MET A 216 5.62 13.42 -6.66
N LYS A 217 6.35 14.17 -5.82
CA LYS A 217 7.77 13.88 -5.61
C LYS A 217 7.92 12.48 -5.02
N LYS A 218 9.04 11.82 -5.30
CA LYS A 218 9.23 10.41 -4.93
C LYS A 218 9.27 10.20 -3.42
N GLU A 219 9.74 11.18 -2.67
CA GLU A 219 9.71 11.19 -1.20
C GLU A 219 8.29 11.21 -0.65
N ASP A 220 7.44 12.05 -1.25
CA ASP A 220 6.03 12.17 -0.86
C ASP A 220 5.24 10.93 -1.29
N GLU A 221 5.47 10.40 -2.50
CA GLU A 221 4.85 9.16 -2.98
C GLU A 221 5.26 7.96 -2.12
N PHE A 222 6.55 7.84 -1.77
CA PHE A 222 7.06 6.82 -0.86
C PHE A 222 6.38 6.90 0.52
N TYR A 223 6.33 8.09 1.12
CA TYR A 223 5.67 8.28 2.41
C TYR A 223 4.17 7.95 2.34
N TYR A 224 3.48 8.35 1.27
CA TYR A 224 2.07 7.99 1.03
C TYR A 224 1.87 6.47 0.93
N LEU A 225 2.81 5.74 0.32
CA LEU A 225 2.76 4.27 0.27
C LEU A 225 2.96 3.62 1.63
N LEU A 226 3.83 4.15 2.50
CA LEU A 226 3.94 3.68 3.89
C LEU A 226 2.62 3.82 4.65
N MET A 227 1.88 4.90 4.39
CA MET A 227 0.55 5.11 4.98
C MET A 227 -0.49 4.16 4.39
N CYS A 228 -0.38 3.81 3.11
CA CYS A 228 -1.20 2.76 2.50
C CYS A 228 -0.92 1.39 3.13
N ILE A 229 0.34 1.08 3.43
CA ILE A 229 0.71 -0.13 4.19
C ILE A 229 0.00 -0.11 5.57
N PHE A 230 0.03 1.02 6.28
CA PHE A 230 -0.67 1.20 7.56
C PHE A 230 -2.17 0.93 7.45
N ARG A 231 -2.85 1.56 6.50
CA ARG A 231 -4.29 1.41 6.32
C ARG A 231 -4.72 0.00 5.97
N ASN A 232 -3.87 -0.73 5.25
CA ASN A 232 -4.09 -2.13 4.92
C ASN A 232 -3.56 -3.08 6.03
N ARG A 233 -3.28 -2.56 7.23
CA ARG A 233 -2.86 -3.33 8.41
C ARG A 233 -1.67 -4.25 8.10
N LEU A 234 -0.69 -3.75 7.33
CA LEU A 234 0.49 -4.51 6.87
C LEU A 234 0.19 -5.63 5.86
N GLY A 235 -1.08 -5.96 5.56
CA GLY A 235 -1.44 -7.13 4.74
C GLY A 235 -1.32 -6.93 3.22
N ALA A 236 -1.31 -5.69 2.74
CA ALA A 236 -1.22 -5.42 1.29
C ALA A 236 0.24 -5.36 0.83
N PHE A 237 0.85 -6.52 0.62
CA PHE A 237 2.26 -6.65 0.22
C PHE A 237 2.64 -5.82 -1.03
N ARG A 238 1.71 -5.63 -1.96
CA ARG A 238 1.89 -4.75 -3.13
C ARG A 238 2.40 -3.35 -2.78
N HIS A 239 1.99 -2.78 -1.65
CA HIS A 239 2.42 -1.43 -1.26
C HIS A 239 3.88 -1.42 -0.78
N TYR A 240 4.37 -2.54 -0.23
CA TYR A 240 5.80 -2.71 0.04
C TYR A 240 6.60 -2.80 -1.26
N LEU A 241 6.10 -3.55 -2.24
CA LEU A 241 6.74 -3.64 -3.56
C LEU A 241 6.76 -2.30 -4.28
N ASP A 242 5.68 -1.54 -4.20
CA ASP A 242 5.59 -0.19 -4.76
C ASP A 242 6.63 0.75 -4.10
N ALA A 243 6.76 0.71 -2.78
CA ALA A 243 7.74 1.51 -2.05
C ALA A 243 9.19 1.05 -2.29
N ASP A 244 9.42 -0.27 -2.39
CA ASP A 244 10.70 -0.86 -2.78
C ASP A 244 11.11 -0.43 -4.19
N ALA A 245 10.17 -0.44 -5.14
CA ALA A 245 10.41 -0.03 -6.52
C ALA A 245 10.81 1.45 -6.62
N ILE A 246 10.17 2.35 -5.86
CA ILE A 246 10.59 3.76 -5.80
C ILE A 246 12.05 3.87 -5.40
N LEU A 247 12.46 3.21 -4.32
CA LEU A 247 13.83 3.34 -3.81
C LEU A 247 14.86 2.63 -4.70
N LYS A 248 14.52 1.51 -5.33
CA LYS A 248 15.45 0.80 -6.23
C LYS A 248 15.65 1.53 -7.57
N ILE A 249 14.65 2.29 -8.04
CA ILE A 249 14.72 2.99 -9.32
C ILE A 249 15.15 4.45 -9.15
N HIS A 250 14.66 5.14 -8.11
CA HIS A 250 14.84 6.58 -7.91
C HIS A 250 15.64 6.92 -6.64
N GLY A 251 16.26 5.93 -5.99
CA GLY A 251 16.89 6.09 -4.67
C GLY A 251 18.19 6.91 -4.62
N GLU A 252 18.88 7.11 -5.75
CA GLU A 252 20.21 7.74 -5.78
C GLU A 252 20.22 9.16 -5.21
N ASN A 253 19.16 9.93 -5.44
CA ASN A 253 19.02 11.33 -4.99
C ASN A 253 17.83 11.52 -4.04
N PHE A 254 17.44 10.45 -3.34
CA PHE A 254 16.24 10.45 -2.51
C PHE A 254 16.46 11.24 -1.20
N ASP A 255 15.64 12.25 -0.94
CA ASP A 255 15.76 13.08 0.26
C ASP A 255 15.18 12.38 1.50
N TRP A 256 16.02 11.57 2.14
CA TRP A 256 15.71 10.94 3.41
C TRP A 256 15.49 11.94 4.56
N THR A 257 16.03 13.15 4.48
CA THR A 257 15.79 14.18 5.52
C THR A 257 14.34 14.63 5.48
N LEU A 258 13.77 14.82 4.30
CA LEU A 258 12.35 15.13 4.12
C LEU A 258 11.46 14.01 4.68
N VAL A 259 11.71 12.75 4.30
CA VAL A 259 10.91 11.61 4.77
C VAL A 259 11.00 11.43 6.29
N LYS A 260 12.18 11.62 6.89
CA LYS A 260 12.36 11.67 8.36
C LYS A 260 11.48 12.73 9.00
N SER A 261 11.42 13.92 8.39
CA SER A 261 10.62 15.01 8.92
C SER A 261 9.13 14.69 9.01
N TYR A 262 8.63 13.72 8.23
CA TYR A 262 7.24 13.28 8.26
C TYR A 262 7.05 12.19 9.30
N LEU A 263 7.83 11.12 9.20
CA LEU A 263 7.70 9.93 10.04
C LEU A 263 7.92 10.25 11.53
N TRP A 264 8.79 11.21 11.89
CA TRP A 264 9.10 11.55 13.29
C TRP A 264 8.11 12.53 13.92
N LYS A 265 7.26 13.18 13.12
CA LYS A 265 6.15 13.99 13.65
C LYS A 265 4.98 13.11 14.09
N SER A 266 4.80 11.97 13.42
CA SER A 266 3.76 10.99 13.71
C SER A 266 4.02 10.29 15.05
N PRO A 267 2.98 9.98 15.85
CA PRO A 267 3.14 9.11 17.02
C PRO A 267 3.38 7.64 16.63
N LEU A 268 3.26 7.29 15.34
CA LEU A 268 3.51 5.93 14.82
C LEU A 268 4.99 5.68 14.51
N LYS A 269 5.93 6.36 15.18
CA LYS A 269 7.36 6.27 14.86
C LYS A 269 7.82 4.81 14.80
N GLN A 270 7.60 4.01 15.85
CA GLN A 270 8.05 2.61 15.91
C GLN A 270 7.43 1.73 14.82
N TYR A 271 6.20 2.06 14.41
CA TYR A 271 5.53 1.37 13.31
C TYR A 271 6.24 1.63 11.97
N TRP A 272 6.69 2.87 11.74
CA TRP A 272 7.51 3.20 10.57
C TRP A 272 8.87 2.50 10.59
N GLU A 273 9.54 2.47 11.75
CA GLU A 273 10.81 1.75 11.92
C GLU A 273 10.67 0.27 11.58
N THR A 274 9.55 -0.34 11.99
CA THR A 274 9.21 -1.73 11.70
C THR A 274 9.09 -2.00 10.21
N ILE A 275 8.33 -1.17 9.50
CA ILE A 275 8.16 -1.32 8.04
C ILE A 275 9.50 -1.15 7.32
N LEU A 276 10.26 -0.11 7.67
CA LEU A 276 11.54 0.17 7.03
C LEU A 276 12.57 -0.93 7.30
N LYS A 277 12.60 -1.47 8.53
CA LYS A 277 13.43 -2.63 8.88
C LYS A 277 13.03 -3.86 8.06
N PHE A 278 11.74 -4.17 7.96
CA PHE A 278 11.25 -5.27 7.14
C PHE A 278 11.69 -5.12 5.68
N MET A 279 11.48 -3.95 5.08
CA MET A 279 11.87 -3.67 3.69
C MET A 279 13.38 -3.86 3.49
N ARG A 280 14.21 -3.31 4.37
CA ARG A 280 15.67 -3.46 4.29
C ARG A 280 16.11 -4.91 4.43
N GLU A 281 15.62 -5.62 5.45
CA GLU A 281 16.11 -6.96 5.79
C GLU A 281 15.57 -8.04 4.85
N ARG A 282 14.30 -7.92 4.43
CA ARG A 282 13.58 -8.95 3.68
C ARG A 282 13.48 -8.66 2.19
N LEU A 283 13.29 -7.40 1.80
CA LEU A 283 13.18 -7.01 0.39
C LEU A 283 14.51 -6.49 -0.18
N LYS A 284 15.52 -6.33 0.67
CA LYS A 284 16.82 -5.72 0.34
C LYS A 284 16.67 -4.33 -0.25
N THR A 285 15.67 -3.58 0.22
CA THR A 285 15.44 -2.20 -0.19
C THR A 285 16.61 -1.32 0.27
N PRO A 286 17.15 -0.41 -0.58
CA PRO A 286 18.30 0.43 -0.25
C PRO A 286 17.93 1.57 0.73
N ILE A 287 17.62 1.20 1.97
CA ILE A 287 17.34 2.12 3.08
C ILE A 287 18.65 2.36 3.85
N PRO A 288 19.13 3.61 3.99
CA PRO A 288 20.42 3.90 4.61
C PRO A 288 20.58 3.36 6.04
N ASP A 289 21.78 2.83 6.36
CA ASP A 289 22.13 2.28 7.68
C ASP A 289 22.30 3.35 8.76
N GLU A 290 22.54 4.60 8.38
CA GLU A 290 22.63 5.75 9.32
C GLU A 290 21.38 5.90 10.20
N TYR A 291 20.29 5.22 9.83
CA TYR A 291 19.20 4.85 10.71
C TYR A 291 19.61 3.75 11.70
N ASP A 292 20.39 4.15 12.71
CA ASP A 292 20.64 3.32 13.90
C ASP A 292 19.43 3.42 14.85
N TRP A 293 18.40 2.63 14.54
CA TRP A 293 17.16 2.50 15.31
C TRP A 293 17.43 2.19 16.79
N GLU A 294 18.44 1.36 17.05
CA GLU A 294 18.82 0.98 18.41
C GLU A 294 19.43 2.16 19.18
N ARG A 295 20.22 3.01 18.52
CA ARG A 295 20.80 4.21 19.15
C ARG A 295 19.75 5.24 19.51
N ASP A 296 18.69 5.40 18.73
CA ASP A 296 17.59 6.29 19.07
C ASP A 296 16.67 5.71 20.16
N ILE A 297 16.49 4.39 20.20
CA ILE A 297 15.89 3.69 21.34
C ILE A 297 16.73 3.89 22.62
N ARG A 298 18.06 3.78 22.50
CA ARG A 298 19.02 4.01 23.60
C ARG A 298 19.06 5.47 24.07
N ARG A 299 18.71 6.43 23.21
CA ARG A 299 18.71 7.88 23.51
C ARG A 299 17.48 8.35 24.30
N GLY A 300 16.53 7.47 24.62
CA GLY A 300 15.35 7.84 25.40
C GLY A 300 14.38 8.76 24.66
N ASN A 301 14.54 8.96 23.35
CA ASN A 301 13.59 9.69 22.49
C ASN A 301 12.41 8.80 22.08
N VAL A 302 11.95 7.98 23.02
CA VAL A 302 10.86 7.03 22.85
C VAL A 302 9.97 7.21 24.07
N ASP A 303 8.78 7.75 23.87
CA ASP A 303 7.76 7.66 24.90
C ASP A 303 7.24 6.22 24.88
N TRP A 304 7.72 5.41 25.82
CA TRP A 304 7.48 3.96 25.90
C TRP A 304 6.04 3.60 26.32
N VAL A 305 5.13 4.59 26.40
CA VAL A 305 3.76 4.40 26.88
C VAL A 305 2.81 3.90 25.77
N ASP A 306 3.23 3.96 24.50
CA ASP A 306 2.33 3.60 23.38
C ASP A 306 2.35 2.11 22.99
N PHE A 307 3.26 1.30 23.52
CA PHE A 307 3.28 -0.15 23.31
C PHE A 307 4.08 -0.81 24.45
N ASN A 308 3.44 -1.60 25.31
CA ASN A 308 4.24 -2.41 26.23
C ASN A 308 5.02 -3.50 25.44
N LYS A 309 6.20 -3.85 25.95
CA LYS A 309 7.18 -4.73 25.28
C LYS A 309 6.62 -6.10 24.87
N GLU A 310 5.65 -6.62 25.62
CA GLU A 310 4.98 -7.90 25.30
C GLU A 310 4.03 -7.78 24.09
N SER A 311 3.39 -6.62 23.90
CA SER A 311 2.49 -6.38 22.77
C SER A 311 3.26 -6.21 21.45
N GLN A 312 4.48 -5.66 21.50
CA GLN A 312 5.37 -5.64 20.34
C GLN A 312 5.87 -7.05 20.01
N GLY A 313 6.29 -7.83 21.02
CA GLY A 313 6.74 -9.21 20.83
C GLY A 313 5.67 -10.10 20.17
N LYS A 314 4.43 -10.03 20.68
CA LYS A 314 3.30 -10.79 20.14
C LYS A 314 2.88 -10.34 18.73
N PHE A 315 2.95 -9.04 18.46
CA PHE A 315 2.66 -8.46 17.14
C PHE A 315 3.68 -8.87 16.08
N PHE A 316 4.97 -8.98 16.43
CA PHE A 316 6.01 -9.45 15.52
C PHE A 316 5.99 -10.96 15.29
N GLU A 317 5.57 -11.75 16.27
CA GLU A 317 5.41 -13.21 16.13
C GLU A 317 4.13 -13.58 15.34
N GLU A 318 3.01 -12.86 15.52
CA GLU A 318 1.76 -13.11 14.80
C GLU A 318 1.80 -12.68 13.32
N LEU A 319 2.55 -11.63 12.97
CA LEU A 319 2.73 -11.18 11.58
C LEU A 319 3.64 -12.11 10.76
N TRP A 320 4.48 -12.90 11.42
CA TRP A 320 5.53 -13.69 10.77
C TRP A 320 5.14 -15.17 10.53
N ALA A 321 4.14 -15.70 11.25
CA ALA A 321 3.88 -17.15 11.27
C ALA A 321 2.71 -17.63 10.39
N CYS A 322 1.78 -16.80 9.92
CA CYS A 322 0.45 -17.29 9.56
C CYS A 322 -0.24 -16.56 8.39
N ASP A 323 -0.24 -17.16 7.19
CA ASP A 323 -1.28 -16.86 6.17
C ASP A 323 -2.69 -17.36 6.61
N SER A 324 -2.80 -17.97 7.79
CA SER A 324 -4.03 -18.03 8.59
C SER A 324 -3.69 -18.26 10.07
N LEU A 325 -4.41 -17.59 10.97
CA LEU A 325 -4.31 -17.71 12.44
C LEU A 325 -4.76 -19.09 12.91
N GLU A 326 -3.91 -20.10 12.88
CA GLU A 326 -3.95 -21.24 13.80
C GLU A 326 -2.54 -21.83 13.96
N GLU A 327 -2.04 -21.92 15.20
CA GLU A 327 -1.78 -23.24 15.81
C GLU A 327 -1.37 -23.15 17.29
N GLY A 328 -1.89 -24.08 18.09
CA GLY A 328 -1.16 -24.62 19.23
C GLY A 328 -1.51 -24.17 20.64
N GLY A 329 -2.41 -23.21 20.82
CA GLY A 329 -2.93 -22.86 22.14
C GLY A 329 -4.37 -22.38 22.02
N VAL A 330 -5.31 -23.15 22.58
CA VAL A 330 -6.74 -22.82 22.54
C VAL A 330 -7.01 -21.60 23.42
N THR A 331 -6.73 -20.39 22.91
CA THR A 331 -7.30 -19.17 23.50
C THR A 331 -8.62 -18.90 22.80
N THR A 332 -9.65 -19.58 23.27
CA THR A 332 -11.04 -19.42 22.81
C THR A 332 -11.64 -18.09 23.23
N ASN A 333 -11.06 -17.42 24.23
CA ASN A 333 -11.48 -16.13 24.75
C ASN A 333 -10.27 -15.27 25.14
N GLY A 334 -10.35 -13.97 24.90
CA GLY A 334 -9.41 -12.96 25.40
C GLY A 334 -10.15 -11.77 25.99
N ASP A 335 -9.66 -11.23 27.10
CA ASP A 335 -10.21 -10.07 27.82
C ASP A 335 -9.08 -9.07 28.07
N GLY A 336 -9.26 -7.81 27.66
CA GLY A 336 -8.25 -6.76 27.80
C GLY A 336 -8.82 -5.36 27.88
N GLN A 337 -8.07 -4.42 28.46
CA GLN A 337 -8.50 -3.03 28.68
C GLN A 337 -7.64 -2.05 27.89
N PHE A 338 -8.26 -1.02 27.33
CA PHE A 338 -7.58 0.10 26.69
C PHE A 338 -7.40 1.24 27.69
N PHE A 339 -6.25 1.89 27.66
CA PHE A 339 -5.93 3.05 28.50
C PHE A 339 -5.57 4.27 27.62
N LEU A 340 -5.75 5.48 28.14
CA LEU A 340 -5.13 6.67 27.55
C LEU A 340 -3.60 6.59 27.65
N ALA A 341 -2.92 7.45 26.89
CA ALA A 341 -1.46 7.61 26.91
C ALA A 341 -0.87 7.93 28.29
N ASP A 342 -1.70 8.26 29.30
CA ASP A 342 -1.26 8.43 30.68
C ASP A 342 -1.21 7.12 31.49
N GLY A 343 -1.65 6.01 30.90
CA GLY A 343 -1.73 4.67 31.52
C GLY A 343 -2.72 4.55 32.68
N LYS A 344 -3.42 5.64 33.05
CA LYS A 344 -4.22 5.73 34.27
C LYS A 344 -5.72 5.68 33.99
N LYS A 345 -6.14 6.18 32.83
CA LYS A 345 -7.57 6.22 32.48
C LYS A 345 -7.93 5.13 31.49
N LYS A 346 -8.71 4.15 31.96
CA LYS A 346 -9.33 3.13 31.10
C LYS A 346 -10.33 3.81 30.14
N ILE A 347 -10.15 3.61 28.84
CA ILE A 347 -11.02 4.15 27.79
C ILE A 347 -11.88 3.09 27.11
N GLY A 348 -11.58 1.82 27.35
CA GLY A 348 -12.34 0.74 26.77
C GLY A 348 -11.98 -0.60 27.36
N HIS A 349 -12.78 -1.58 26.99
CA HIS A 349 -12.63 -2.97 27.35
C HIS A 349 -12.97 -3.76 26.10
N PHE A 350 -12.17 -4.75 25.75
CA PHE A 350 -12.51 -5.67 24.69
C PHE A 350 -12.52 -7.09 25.25
N ILE A 351 -13.49 -7.83 24.74
CA ILE A 351 -13.57 -9.27 24.92
C ILE A 351 -13.70 -9.83 23.51
N PHE A 352 -12.86 -10.78 23.14
CA PHE A 352 -13.01 -11.52 21.90
C PHE A 352 -13.34 -12.98 22.20
N ASN A 353 -14.41 -13.48 21.58
CA ASN A 353 -14.83 -14.87 21.62
C ASN A 353 -15.06 -15.36 20.19
N ARG A 354 -14.41 -16.45 19.81
CA ARG A 354 -14.37 -16.97 18.43
C ARG A 354 -15.74 -17.41 17.90
N SER A 355 -16.74 -17.63 18.74
CA SER A 355 -18.05 -18.17 18.31
C SER A 355 -19.01 -17.17 17.64
N ASN A 356 -18.71 -15.86 17.62
CA ASN A 356 -19.67 -14.83 17.17
C ASN A 356 -19.13 -13.87 16.09
N CYS A 357 -18.29 -14.34 15.16
CA CYS A 357 -17.96 -13.56 13.95
C CYS A 357 -19.12 -13.53 12.94
N GLU A 358 -20.29 -13.03 13.36
CA GLU A 358 -21.31 -12.48 12.49
C GLU A 358 -21.81 -11.14 13.07
N ARG A 359 -21.63 -10.07 12.30
CA ARG A 359 -22.41 -8.82 12.27
C ARG A 359 -22.70 -8.12 13.62
N ARG A 360 -21.98 -7.01 13.86
CA ARG A 360 -22.49 -5.61 14.06
C ARG A 360 -21.47 -4.81 14.87
N LEU A 361 -20.94 -3.74 14.27
CA LEU A 361 -20.28 -2.66 15.01
C LEU A 361 -21.16 -1.42 14.88
N PHE A 362 -21.89 -1.09 15.94
CA PHE A 362 -22.37 0.27 16.19
C PHE A 362 -21.81 0.69 17.55
N PRO A 363 -21.26 1.90 17.70
CA PRO A 363 -20.95 2.44 19.01
C PRO A 363 -22.25 2.87 19.70
N THR A 364 -22.50 2.35 20.91
CA THR A 364 -23.44 2.96 21.86
C THR A 364 -22.82 4.26 22.39
N PRO A 365 -23.57 5.37 22.49
CA PRO A 365 -23.07 6.58 23.13
C PRO A 365 -22.90 6.35 24.65
N PRO A 366 -21.95 7.03 25.30
CA PRO A 366 -21.76 6.90 26.73
C PRO A 366 -22.98 7.45 27.47
N THR A 367 -23.56 6.63 28.34
CA THR A 367 -24.45 7.09 29.41
C THR A 367 -23.61 7.70 30.52
N GLY A 368 -23.86 8.97 30.82
CA GLY A 368 -23.23 9.75 31.87
C GLY A 368 -23.33 11.23 31.58
#